data_AF-A0A9N9H142-F1
#
_entry.id   AF-A0A9N9H142-F1
#
_cell.length_a   1.000
_cell.length_b   1.000
_cell.length_c   1.000
_cell.angle_alpha   90.00
_cell.angle_beta   90.00
_cell.angle_gamma   90.00
#
_symmetry.space_group_name_H-M   'P 1'
#
loop_
_entity.id
_entity.type
_entity.pdbx_description
1 polymer ?
#
loop_
_entity_poly.entity_id
_entity_poly.type
_entity_poly.pdbx_seq_one_letter_code
_entity_poly.pdbx_strand_id
1 'polypeptide(L)'
;MEEHWRTNCTGNRHCDISFKEYMELKQKPEAERDIFTRLAIHRYELRIENLINRVKHIRETAKKIRAVNIIAQKWLEYIYHPDAQLEERNALLKEIYTPSFSKLKKGTKEYLDLGKSGKVWENYFRPFEWRAQDYDFYAKNSGFMDEISVIKDTIEIPVKDLLQRMIVSFSHQSCVIEGNSLGSAESQIIWEKMNQDYNIDDLQREGAQLPEPKSLLDKPGKEIEVVEIRNHLLATHYLYNTLLKSEQEINIDNIKKIHHTLLKDTPQERVNAWGKIQQAGMFRTMPMQAVGYHLTVYPYGEEVPALTERFVQFYNKTVTSDNVEVHEPYQIHPLMNACRILSSILHIHPFYDGNGRVGRLLMALYLARGGFPPLVFQQLDRKEYADALYKAQAEKDM
;
A
#
# COMPACT_ATOMS: atom_id res chain seq x y z
N MET A 1 2.23 -52.72 19.91
CA MET A 1 3.42 -52.99 19.07
C MET A 1 3.47 -52.02 17.89
N GLU A 2 2.39 -51.84 17.11
CA GLU A 2 2.30 -50.90 15.97
C GLU A 2 2.63 -49.42 16.27
N GLU A 3 2.26 -48.88 17.43
CA GLU A 3 2.60 -47.51 17.84
C GLU A 3 4.12 -47.23 17.87
N HIS A 4 4.90 -48.25 18.22
CA HIS A 4 6.36 -48.16 18.23
C HIS A 4 6.95 -48.11 16.81
N TRP A 5 6.31 -48.79 15.85
CA TRP A 5 6.69 -48.79 14.43
C TRP A 5 6.37 -47.47 13.74
N ARG A 6 5.28 -46.82 14.16
CA ARG A 6 4.84 -45.54 13.62
C ARG A 6 5.81 -44.39 13.91
N THR A 7 6.58 -44.48 14.99
CA THR A 7 7.42 -43.38 15.48
C THR A 7 8.94 -43.63 15.42
N ASN A 8 9.42 -44.89 15.52
CA ASN A 8 10.85 -45.20 15.72
C ASN A 8 11.54 -46.03 14.62
N CYS A 9 10.84 -46.42 13.55
CA CYS A 9 11.42 -47.30 12.52
C CYS A 9 12.37 -46.53 11.59
N THR A 10 13.64 -46.39 11.98
CA THR A 10 14.62 -45.49 11.33
C THR A 10 15.85 -46.19 10.76
N GLY A 11 15.91 -47.53 10.77
CA GLY A 11 17.00 -48.30 10.17
C GLY A 11 16.52 -49.62 9.57
N ASN A 12 17.36 -50.24 8.72
CA ASN A 12 17.11 -51.54 8.07
C ASN A 12 17.03 -52.73 9.05
N ARG A 13 17.04 -52.46 10.36
CA ARG A 13 17.13 -53.45 11.44
C ARG A 13 15.78 -54.11 11.79
N HIS A 14 14.71 -53.62 11.17
CA HIS A 14 13.33 -53.94 11.55
C HIS A 14 12.43 -54.22 10.32
N CYS A 15 12.93 -54.05 9.11
CA CYS A 15 12.18 -54.37 7.89
C CYS A 15 13.06 -55.29 7.05
N ASP A 16 12.77 -56.59 7.13
CA ASP A 16 13.64 -57.66 6.62
C ASP A 16 13.49 -57.91 5.11
N ILE A 17 12.70 -57.08 4.42
CA ILE A 17 12.46 -57.21 2.97
C ILE A 17 13.04 -56.02 2.21
N SER A 18 13.67 -56.32 1.08
CA SER A 18 14.16 -55.39 0.09
C SER A 18 13.00 -54.80 -0.74
N PHE A 19 13.29 -53.73 -1.48
CA PHE A 19 12.32 -53.15 -2.43
C PHE A 19 11.86 -54.18 -3.47
N LYS A 20 12.78 -55.03 -3.94
CA LYS A 20 12.48 -56.08 -4.92
C LYS A 20 11.50 -57.09 -4.34
N GLU A 21 11.75 -57.57 -3.12
CA GLU A 21 10.86 -58.49 -2.42
C GLU A 21 9.50 -57.85 -2.10
N TYR A 22 9.48 -56.57 -1.72
CA TYR A 22 8.23 -55.81 -1.55
C TYR A 22 7.39 -55.80 -2.83
N MET A 23 8.01 -55.53 -3.99
CA MET A 23 7.32 -55.49 -5.27
C MET A 23 6.80 -56.87 -5.68
N GLU A 24 7.57 -57.93 -5.46
CA GLU A 24 7.18 -59.32 -5.73
C GLU A 24 6.00 -59.74 -4.83
N LEU A 25 6.03 -59.40 -3.54
CA LEU A 25 4.94 -59.71 -2.61
C LEU A 25 3.67 -58.91 -2.90
N LYS A 26 3.79 -57.66 -3.38
CA LYS A 26 2.65 -56.81 -3.75
C LYS A 26 1.98 -57.23 -5.06
N GLN A 27 2.67 -57.96 -5.92
CA GLN A 27 2.09 -58.49 -7.17
C GLN A 27 1.21 -59.72 -6.95
N LYS A 28 1.35 -60.43 -5.83
CA LYS A 28 0.49 -61.57 -5.49
C LYS A 28 -0.95 -61.13 -5.21
N PRO A 29 -1.98 -61.86 -5.66
CA PRO A 29 -3.38 -61.60 -5.33
C PRO A 29 -3.58 -61.51 -3.81
N GLU A 30 -4.41 -60.58 -3.34
CA GLU A 30 -4.56 -60.30 -1.90
C GLU A 30 -5.14 -61.49 -1.12
N ALA A 31 -5.94 -62.34 -1.78
CA ALA A 31 -6.47 -63.59 -1.27
C ALA A 31 -5.39 -64.66 -0.99
N GLU A 32 -4.23 -64.57 -1.64
CA GLU A 32 -3.11 -65.51 -1.50
C GLU A 32 -2.04 -65.03 -0.51
N ARG A 33 -2.19 -63.84 0.07
CA ARG A 33 -1.24 -63.29 1.04
C ARG A 33 -1.58 -63.77 2.43
N ASP A 34 -0.72 -64.62 2.99
CA ASP A 34 -0.78 -64.99 4.40
C ASP A 34 -0.58 -63.77 5.33
N ILE A 35 -0.88 -63.96 6.61
CA ILE A 35 -0.81 -62.89 7.61
C ILE A 35 0.60 -62.28 7.73
N PHE A 36 1.64 -63.08 7.52
CA PHE A 36 3.04 -62.66 7.60
C PHE A 36 3.43 -61.79 6.39
N THR A 37 2.95 -62.14 5.20
CA THR A 37 3.15 -61.38 3.96
C THR A 37 2.47 -60.02 4.04
N ARG A 38 1.23 -59.96 4.56
CA ARG A 38 0.52 -58.70 4.78
C ARG A 38 1.24 -57.80 5.79
N LEU A 39 1.74 -58.38 6.88
CA LEU A 39 2.52 -57.65 7.89
C LEU A 39 3.85 -57.13 7.33
N ALA A 40 4.54 -57.90 6.48
CA ALA A 40 5.80 -57.49 5.86
C ALA A 40 5.61 -56.30 4.90
N ILE A 41 4.58 -56.36 4.05
CA ILE A 41 4.19 -55.25 3.15
C ILE A 41 3.85 -54.00 3.97
N HIS A 42 3.00 -54.13 4.99
CA HIS A 42 2.56 -53.01 5.80
C HIS A 42 3.73 -52.32 6.54
N ARG A 43 4.66 -53.10 7.12
CA ARG A 43 5.86 -52.55 7.76
C ARG A 43 6.79 -51.83 6.78
N TYR A 44 6.90 -52.32 5.54
CA TYR A 44 7.68 -51.65 4.49
C TYR A 44 7.04 -50.32 4.07
N GLU A 45 5.71 -50.26 3.94
CA GLU A 45 4.98 -49.04 3.60
C GLU A 45 5.11 -47.97 4.69
N LEU A 46 4.95 -48.35 5.96
CA LEU A 46 5.19 -47.46 7.10
C LEU A 46 6.62 -46.89 7.14
N ARG A 47 7.62 -47.70 6.76
CA ARG A 47 9.01 -47.26 6.66
C ARG A 47 9.19 -46.19 5.57
N ILE A 48 8.58 -46.38 4.40
CA ILE A 48 8.65 -45.41 3.29
C ILE A 48 7.93 -44.11 3.65
N GLU A 49 6.75 -44.20 4.28
CA GLU A 49 5.99 -43.03 4.73
C GLU A 49 6.78 -42.19 5.75
N ASN A 50 7.42 -42.85 6.71
CA ASN A 50 8.30 -42.20 7.69
C ASN A 50 9.52 -41.54 7.04
N LEU A 51 10.11 -42.17 6.01
CA LEU A 51 11.22 -41.58 5.26
C LEU A 51 10.79 -40.31 4.52
N ILE A 52 9.63 -40.34 3.86
CA ILE A 52 9.05 -39.17 3.16
C ILE A 52 8.80 -38.03 4.16
N ASN A 53 8.22 -38.33 5.33
CA ASN A 53 7.93 -37.32 6.34
C ASN A 53 9.22 -36.67 6.90
N ARG A 54 10.31 -37.44 7.07
CA ARG A 54 11.62 -36.88 7.45
C ARG A 54 12.21 -35.99 6.36
N VAL A 55 12.14 -36.38 5.09
CA VAL A 55 12.63 -35.55 3.97
C VAL A 55 11.83 -34.25 3.88
N LYS A 56 10.50 -34.30 4.06
CA LYS A 56 9.65 -33.09 4.15
C LYS A 56 10.06 -32.20 5.31
N HIS A 57 10.27 -32.78 6.50
CA HIS A 57 10.71 -32.03 7.69
C HIS A 57 12.09 -31.40 7.49
N ILE A 58 13.06 -32.12 6.93
CA ILE A 58 14.40 -31.58 6.61
C ILE A 58 14.30 -30.42 5.61
N ARG A 59 13.45 -30.55 4.57
CA ARG A 59 13.23 -29.47 3.60
C ARG A 59 12.61 -28.23 4.25
N GLU A 60 11.61 -28.40 5.12
CA GLU A 60 11.02 -27.30 5.87
C GLU A 60 12.02 -26.65 6.84
N THR A 61 12.80 -27.44 7.56
CA THR A 61 13.88 -26.94 8.42
C THR A 61 14.94 -26.19 7.61
N ALA A 62 15.33 -26.68 6.43
CA ALA A 62 16.27 -26.00 5.54
C ALA A 62 15.69 -24.70 4.94
N LYS A 63 14.38 -24.63 4.68
CA LYS A 63 13.70 -23.37 4.30
C LYS A 63 13.72 -22.38 5.46
N LYS A 64 13.41 -22.82 6.68
CA LYS A 64 13.46 -21.99 7.90
C LYS A 64 14.88 -21.47 8.16
N ILE A 65 15.91 -22.31 8.02
CA ILE A 65 17.32 -21.90 8.15
C ILE A 65 17.69 -20.88 7.06
N ARG A 66 17.28 -21.10 5.80
CA ARG A 66 17.48 -20.10 4.73
C ARG A 66 16.80 -18.77 5.04
N ALA A 67 15.56 -18.80 5.50
CA ALA A 67 14.84 -17.60 5.91
C ALA A 67 15.57 -16.88 7.06
N VAL A 68 16.02 -17.61 8.08
CA VAL A 68 16.80 -17.05 9.20
C VAL A 68 18.12 -16.45 8.71
N ASN A 69 18.84 -17.10 7.80
CA ASN A 69 20.09 -16.56 7.24
C ASN A 69 19.86 -15.30 6.41
N ILE A 70 18.79 -15.25 5.60
CA ILE A 70 18.41 -14.04 4.84
C ILE A 70 18.04 -12.91 5.82
N ILE A 71 17.27 -13.22 6.87
CA ILE A 71 16.91 -12.26 7.91
C ILE A 71 18.17 -11.76 8.62
N ALA A 72 19.08 -12.65 9.02
CA ALA A 72 20.33 -12.31 9.67
C ALA A 72 21.25 -11.46 8.77
N GLN A 73 21.32 -11.79 7.47
CA GLN A 73 22.10 -11.03 6.49
C GLN A 73 21.51 -9.63 6.28
N LYS A 74 20.18 -9.50 6.16
CA LYS A 74 19.51 -8.20 6.10
C LYS A 74 19.64 -7.40 7.40
N TRP A 75 19.68 -8.08 8.55
CA TRP A 75 19.95 -7.46 9.85
C TRP A 75 21.39 -6.95 9.95
N LEU A 76 22.36 -7.69 9.42
CA LEU A 76 23.75 -7.23 9.32
C LEU A 76 23.86 -6.02 8.37
N GLU A 77 23.21 -6.07 7.20
CA GLU A 77 23.14 -4.91 6.28
C GLU A 77 22.51 -3.68 6.96
N TYR A 78 21.43 -3.87 7.71
CA TYR A 78 20.75 -2.81 8.48
C TYR A 78 21.61 -2.24 9.61
N ILE A 79 22.43 -3.05 10.27
CA ILE A 79 23.32 -2.62 11.37
C ILE A 79 24.57 -1.89 10.84
N TYR A 80 25.12 -2.31 9.70
CA TYR A 80 26.44 -1.84 9.21
C TYR A 80 26.39 -0.80 8.07
N HIS A 81 25.23 -0.55 7.43
CA HIS A 81 25.06 0.49 6.40
C HIS A 81 24.26 1.77 6.76
N PRO A 82 23.82 2.07 8.00
CA PRO A 82 23.01 3.25 8.26
C PRO A 82 23.80 4.57 8.11
N ASP A 83 25.11 4.58 8.37
CA ASP A 83 25.92 5.81 8.34
C ASP A 83 26.12 6.35 6.92
N ALA A 84 26.50 5.51 5.95
CA ALA A 84 26.68 5.92 4.56
C ALA A 84 25.36 6.40 3.91
N GLN A 85 24.26 5.68 4.16
CA GLN A 85 22.94 6.08 3.66
C GLN A 85 22.47 7.41 4.26
N LEU A 86 22.78 7.64 5.55
CA LEU A 86 22.49 8.89 6.24
C LEU A 86 23.36 10.03 5.70
N GLU A 87 24.64 9.78 5.39
CA GLU A 87 25.55 10.74 4.78
C GLU A 87 25.06 11.17 3.39
N GLU A 88 24.71 10.23 2.51
CA GLU A 88 24.18 10.51 1.18
C GLU A 88 22.87 11.32 1.26
N ARG A 89 21.97 10.93 2.15
CA ARG A 89 20.72 11.68 2.40
C ARG A 89 21.02 13.11 2.86
N ASN A 90 21.96 13.28 3.79
CA ASN A 90 22.33 14.60 4.29
C ASN A 90 23.02 15.44 3.21
N ALA A 91 23.80 14.82 2.33
CA ALA A 91 24.39 15.48 1.17
C ALA A 91 23.30 15.99 0.22
N LEU A 92 22.29 15.16 -0.09
CA LEU A 92 21.15 15.56 -0.91
C LEU A 92 20.35 16.72 -0.28
N LEU A 93 20.07 16.68 1.02
CA LEU A 93 19.41 17.79 1.71
C LEU A 93 20.26 19.07 1.65
N LYS A 94 21.60 18.98 1.79
CA LYS A 94 22.48 20.14 1.62
C LYS A 94 22.42 20.67 0.20
N GLU A 95 22.41 19.82 -0.81
CA GLU A 95 22.27 20.21 -2.23
C GLU A 95 20.97 20.99 -2.46
N ILE A 96 19.85 20.51 -1.92
CA ILE A 96 18.53 21.13 -2.08
C ILE A 96 18.48 22.50 -1.38
N TYR A 97 18.88 22.55 -0.10
CA TYR A 97 18.56 23.71 0.75
C TYR A 97 19.69 24.74 0.87
N THR A 98 20.96 24.33 0.85
CA THR A 98 22.10 25.24 1.06
C THR A 98 22.16 26.41 0.05
N PRO A 99 21.92 26.20 -1.26
CA PRO A 99 22.01 27.29 -2.24
C PRO A 99 21.07 28.47 -1.97
N SER A 100 19.91 28.19 -1.37
CA SER A 100 18.89 29.19 -1.06
C SER A 100 19.10 29.82 0.31
N PHE A 101 19.43 29.01 1.32
CA PHE A 101 19.56 29.48 2.71
C PHE A 101 20.92 30.10 3.05
N SER A 102 22.01 29.74 2.36
CA SER A 102 23.36 30.30 2.63
C SER A 102 23.47 31.81 2.38
N LYS A 103 22.58 32.36 1.55
CA LYS A 103 22.49 33.79 1.23
C LYS A 103 21.76 34.60 2.30
N LEU A 104 21.14 33.94 3.27
CA LEU A 104 20.29 34.56 4.29
C LEU A 104 20.90 34.38 5.67
N LYS A 105 20.82 35.42 6.51
CA LYS A 105 21.22 35.31 7.91
C LYS A 105 20.16 34.51 8.68
N LYS A 106 20.58 33.41 9.31
CA LYS A 106 19.70 32.56 10.12
C LYS A 106 18.93 33.37 11.18
N GLY A 107 17.62 33.14 11.27
CA GLY A 107 16.73 33.81 12.22
C GLY A 107 16.18 35.17 11.77
N THR A 108 16.59 35.67 10.61
CA THR A 108 15.93 36.84 9.98
C THR A 108 14.53 36.49 9.50
N LYS A 109 13.68 37.51 9.28
CA LYS A 109 12.33 37.33 8.74
C LYS A 109 12.40 36.63 7.38
N GLU A 110 13.30 37.05 6.51
CA GLU A 110 13.50 36.50 5.17
C GLU A 110 13.88 35.00 5.22
N TYR A 111 14.74 34.62 6.17
CA TYR A 111 15.10 33.21 6.40
C TYR A 111 13.89 32.38 6.82
N LEU A 112 13.09 32.90 7.78
CA LEU A 112 11.92 32.19 8.29
C LEU A 112 10.79 32.11 7.26
N ASP A 113 10.59 33.18 6.49
CA ASP A 113 9.59 33.24 5.42
C ASP A 113 9.97 32.26 4.29
N LEU A 114 11.26 32.18 3.92
CA LEU A 114 11.73 31.18 2.95
C LEU A 114 11.46 29.75 3.45
N GLY A 115 11.75 29.46 4.73
CA GLY A 115 11.51 28.15 5.34
C GLY A 115 10.04 27.74 5.44
N LYS A 116 9.11 28.69 5.37
CA LYS A 116 7.67 28.39 5.33
C LYS A 116 7.08 28.39 3.92
N SER A 117 7.82 28.91 2.95
CA SER A 117 7.30 29.15 1.60
C SER A 117 7.12 27.87 0.78
N GLY A 118 7.87 26.82 1.08
CA GLY A 118 7.96 25.61 0.24
C GLY A 118 8.65 25.82 -1.11
N LYS A 119 9.17 27.02 -1.39
CA LYS A 119 9.74 27.37 -2.70
C LYS A 119 11.03 26.60 -2.97
N VAL A 120 11.81 26.31 -1.93
CA VAL A 120 13.08 25.58 -2.10
C VAL A 120 12.80 24.17 -2.58
N TRP A 121 11.86 23.48 -1.92
CA TRP A 121 11.40 22.17 -2.33
C TRP A 121 10.81 22.16 -3.75
N GLU A 122 9.87 23.07 -4.00
CA GLU A 122 9.17 23.17 -5.28
C GLU A 122 10.13 23.47 -6.44
N ASN A 123 11.08 24.38 -6.27
CA ASN A 123 12.03 24.69 -7.35
C ASN A 123 12.95 23.52 -7.70
N TYR A 124 13.27 22.67 -6.71
CA TYR A 124 14.18 21.54 -6.89
C TYR A 124 13.51 20.32 -7.52
N PHE A 125 12.30 19.99 -7.07
CA PHE A 125 11.55 18.79 -7.51
C PHE A 125 10.45 19.06 -8.51
N ARG A 126 9.92 20.30 -8.55
CA ARG A 126 8.85 20.76 -9.44
C ARG A 126 7.66 19.80 -9.49
N PRO A 127 7.05 19.48 -8.32
CA PRO A 127 6.04 18.44 -8.20
C PRO A 127 4.77 18.66 -9.03
N PHE A 128 4.56 19.87 -9.56
CA PHE A 128 3.34 20.30 -10.24
C PHE A 128 3.57 20.68 -11.71
N GLU A 129 4.77 20.45 -12.24
CA GLU A 129 5.12 20.80 -13.63
C GLU A 129 5.21 19.54 -14.50
N TRP A 130 4.68 19.62 -15.72
CA TRP A 130 4.96 18.69 -16.81
C TRP A 130 6.31 19.03 -17.46
N ARG A 131 7.06 18.00 -17.83
CA ARG A 131 8.40 18.12 -18.42
C ARG A 131 8.43 17.51 -19.82
N ALA A 132 9.45 17.87 -20.60
CA ALA A 132 9.62 17.35 -21.96
C ALA A 132 9.57 15.80 -22.01
N GLN A 133 10.21 15.13 -21.05
CA GLN A 133 10.20 13.66 -20.95
C GLN A 133 8.81 13.07 -20.72
N ASP A 134 7.91 13.80 -20.04
CA ASP A 134 6.55 13.35 -19.78
C ASP A 134 5.74 13.38 -21.09
N TYR A 135 5.91 14.44 -21.89
CA TYR A 135 5.31 14.55 -23.22
C TYR A 135 5.89 13.51 -24.19
N ASP A 136 7.19 13.25 -24.14
CA ASP A 136 7.84 12.20 -24.92
C ASP A 136 7.28 10.81 -24.55
N PHE A 137 7.04 10.57 -23.26
CA PHE A 137 6.40 9.35 -22.79
C PHE A 137 4.97 9.24 -23.31
N TYR A 138 4.18 10.32 -23.22
CA TYR A 138 2.82 10.33 -23.77
C TYR A 138 2.81 10.06 -25.27
N ALA A 139 3.64 10.76 -26.05
CA ALA A 139 3.71 10.58 -27.50
C ALA A 139 4.04 9.12 -27.89
N LYS A 140 5.01 8.49 -27.19
CA LYS A 140 5.40 7.09 -27.41
C LYS A 140 4.32 6.08 -27.03
N ASN A 141 3.46 6.41 -26.07
CA ASN A 141 2.45 5.50 -25.51
C ASN A 141 1.01 5.92 -25.82
N SER A 142 0.82 6.88 -26.73
CA SER A 142 -0.49 7.47 -27.05
C SER A 142 -1.51 6.42 -27.47
N GLY A 143 -1.15 5.48 -28.34
CA GLY A 143 -2.04 4.38 -28.73
C GLY A 143 -2.50 3.50 -27.57
N PHE A 144 -1.61 3.20 -26.61
CA PHE A 144 -2.00 2.45 -25.40
C PHE A 144 -2.91 3.26 -24.47
N MET A 145 -2.68 4.58 -24.36
CA MET A 145 -3.55 5.47 -23.60
C MET A 145 -4.94 5.58 -24.26
N ASP A 146 -5.01 5.59 -25.59
CA ASP A 146 -6.26 5.60 -26.33
C ASP A 146 -7.05 4.30 -26.13
N GLU A 147 -6.37 3.14 -26.08
CA GLU A 147 -7.00 1.86 -25.73
C GLU A 147 -7.61 1.89 -24.31
N ILE A 148 -6.94 2.52 -23.35
CA ILE A 148 -7.47 2.71 -21.98
C ILE A 148 -8.67 3.66 -21.97
N SER A 149 -8.65 4.71 -22.81
CA SER A 149 -9.73 5.68 -22.88
C SER A 149 -11.08 5.06 -23.25
N VAL A 150 -11.09 3.95 -23.99
CA VAL A 150 -12.32 3.23 -24.36
C VAL A 150 -13.10 2.76 -23.12
N ILE A 151 -12.44 2.54 -21.97
CA ILE A 151 -13.11 2.11 -20.74
C ILE A 151 -14.27 3.03 -20.38
N LYS A 152 -14.12 4.35 -20.53
CA LYS A 152 -15.19 5.31 -20.19
C LYS A 152 -16.46 5.10 -21.02
N ASP A 153 -16.30 4.66 -22.27
CA ASP A 153 -17.39 4.48 -23.24
C ASP A 153 -18.06 3.11 -23.09
N THR A 154 -17.36 2.14 -22.48
CA THR A 154 -17.89 0.79 -22.19
C THR A 154 -18.70 0.70 -20.89
N ILE A 155 -18.67 1.74 -20.07
CA ILE A 155 -19.36 1.77 -18.78
C ILE A 155 -20.83 2.14 -19.01
N GLU A 156 -21.72 1.13 -18.99
CA GLU A 156 -23.17 1.31 -19.18
C GLU A 156 -23.89 1.94 -17.97
N ILE A 157 -23.22 1.96 -16.81
CA ILE A 157 -23.77 2.45 -15.54
C ILE A 157 -23.17 3.83 -15.27
N PRO A 158 -23.93 4.85 -14.83
CA PRO A 158 -23.35 6.13 -14.45
C PRO A 158 -22.14 5.96 -13.51
N VAL A 159 -21.03 6.63 -13.81
CA VAL A 159 -19.77 6.49 -13.06
C VAL A 159 -19.96 6.72 -11.56
N LYS A 160 -20.86 7.65 -11.19
CA LYS A 160 -21.24 7.93 -9.79
C LYS A 160 -21.79 6.66 -9.08
N ASP A 161 -22.56 5.83 -9.79
CA ASP A 161 -23.12 4.58 -9.25
C ASP A 161 -22.09 3.44 -9.28
N LEU A 162 -21.25 3.38 -10.31
CA LEU A 162 -20.15 2.41 -10.40
C LEU A 162 -19.18 2.56 -9.23
N LEU A 163 -18.82 3.81 -8.90
CA LEU A 163 -17.95 4.14 -7.78
C LEU A 163 -18.52 3.64 -6.45
N GLN A 164 -19.82 3.83 -6.23
CA GLN A 164 -20.51 3.32 -5.04
C GLN A 164 -20.45 1.79 -4.96
N ARG A 165 -20.58 1.09 -6.10
CA ARG A 165 -20.43 -0.38 -6.16
C ARG A 165 -19.00 -0.84 -5.88
N MET A 166 -18.00 -0.02 -6.21
CA MET A 166 -16.58 -0.32 -6.02
C MET A 166 -16.04 0.08 -4.63
N ILE A 167 -16.88 0.61 -3.73
CA ILE A 167 -16.44 1.15 -2.43
C ILE A 167 -15.63 0.13 -1.61
N VAL A 168 -16.07 -1.13 -1.59
CA VAL A 168 -15.41 -2.21 -0.84
C VAL A 168 -14.11 -2.61 -1.50
N SER A 169 -14.10 -2.90 -2.80
CA SER A 169 -12.91 -3.34 -3.52
C SER A 169 -11.80 -2.29 -3.47
N PHE A 170 -12.16 -1.02 -3.65
CA PHE A 170 -11.22 0.09 -3.58
C PHE A 170 -10.68 0.28 -2.16
N SER A 171 -11.55 0.29 -1.14
CA SER A 171 -11.12 0.48 0.24
C SER A 171 -10.25 -0.66 0.75
N HIS A 172 -10.67 -1.90 0.47
CA HIS A 172 -9.94 -3.10 0.80
C HIS A 172 -8.52 -3.04 0.25
N GLN A 173 -8.37 -2.85 -1.05
CA GLN A 173 -7.06 -2.86 -1.68
C GLN A 173 -6.19 -1.69 -1.22
N SER A 174 -6.76 -0.50 -1.04
CA SER A 174 -6.03 0.64 -0.53
C SER A 174 -5.42 0.36 0.85
N CYS A 175 -6.12 -0.38 1.73
CA CYS A 175 -5.57 -0.81 3.00
C CYS A 175 -4.55 -1.96 2.86
N VAL A 176 -4.77 -2.91 1.95
CA VAL A 176 -3.84 -4.02 1.69
C VAL A 176 -2.47 -3.51 1.21
N ILE A 177 -2.44 -2.46 0.40
CA ILE A 177 -1.19 -1.80 -0.04
C ILE A 177 -0.36 -1.30 1.15
N GLU A 178 -1.02 -0.87 2.23
CA GLU A 178 -0.36 -0.42 3.47
C GLU A 178 -0.02 -1.57 4.43
N GLY A 179 -0.37 -2.82 4.10
CA GLY A 179 -0.04 -4.01 4.88
C GLY A 179 -1.21 -4.60 5.67
N ASN A 180 -2.44 -4.11 5.47
CA ASN A 180 -3.63 -4.76 6.01
C ASN A 180 -3.78 -6.16 5.39
N SER A 181 -4.10 -7.15 6.21
CA SER A 181 -4.09 -8.58 5.86
C SER A 181 -5.48 -9.21 5.86
N LEU A 182 -6.53 -8.44 6.14
CA LEU A 182 -7.91 -8.91 5.99
C LEU A 182 -8.18 -9.27 4.53
N GLY A 183 -9.04 -10.26 4.30
CA GLY A 183 -9.49 -10.64 2.96
C GLY A 183 -10.58 -9.71 2.41
N SER A 184 -10.81 -9.76 1.10
CA SER A 184 -11.87 -8.98 0.44
C SER A 184 -13.27 -9.32 0.96
N ALA A 185 -13.54 -10.61 1.22
CA ALA A 185 -14.79 -11.06 1.82
C ALA A 185 -15.00 -10.51 3.24
N GLU A 186 -13.92 -10.35 4.02
CA GLU A 186 -13.98 -9.77 5.36
C GLU A 186 -14.28 -8.27 5.30
N SER A 187 -13.70 -7.58 4.32
CA SER A 187 -13.99 -6.17 4.06
C SER A 187 -15.44 -5.96 3.61
N GLN A 188 -15.99 -6.91 2.84
CA GLN A 188 -17.40 -6.93 2.45
C GLN A 188 -18.32 -7.11 3.67
N ILE A 189 -18.02 -8.05 4.56
CA ILE A 189 -18.79 -8.26 5.81
C ILE A 189 -18.81 -7.00 6.67
N ILE A 190 -17.67 -6.31 6.80
CA ILE A 190 -17.58 -5.05 7.53
C ILE A 190 -18.55 -4.02 6.93
N TRP A 191 -18.52 -3.85 5.60
CA TRP A 191 -19.39 -2.90 4.93
C TRP A 191 -20.88 -3.24 5.04
N GLU A 192 -21.24 -4.52 4.90
CA GLU A 192 -22.62 -4.99 5.02
C GLU A 192 -23.18 -4.73 6.41
N LYS A 193 -22.44 -5.08 7.46
CA LYS A 193 -22.85 -4.78 8.85
C LYS A 193 -22.97 -3.29 9.11
N MET A 194 -22.06 -2.48 8.59
CA MET A 194 -22.18 -1.02 8.72
C MET A 194 -23.48 -0.49 8.11
N ASN A 195 -23.87 -0.97 6.94
CA ASN A 195 -25.12 -0.54 6.27
C ASN A 195 -26.38 -1.15 6.90
N GLN A 196 -26.27 -2.32 7.52
CA GLN A 196 -27.38 -2.96 8.21
C GLN A 196 -27.71 -2.25 9.53
N ASP A 197 -26.69 -1.91 10.30
CA ASP A 197 -26.85 -1.50 11.70
C ASP A 197 -26.76 0.03 11.89
N TYR A 198 -26.25 0.77 10.90
CA TYR A 198 -25.98 2.21 11.02
C TYR A 198 -26.40 3.02 9.79
N ASN A 199 -26.70 4.29 10.01
CA ASN A 199 -26.75 5.28 8.95
C ASN A 199 -25.32 5.81 8.69
N ILE A 200 -24.78 5.55 7.49
CA ILE A 200 -23.40 5.90 7.15
C ILE A 200 -23.15 7.41 7.17
N ASP A 201 -24.12 8.22 6.76
CA ASP A 201 -23.97 9.69 6.74
C ASP A 201 -23.88 10.25 8.16
N ASP A 202 -24.57 9.64 9.13
CA ASP A 202 -24.50 10.02 10.54
C ASP A 202 -23.12 9.74 11.15
N LEU A 203 -22.46 8.66 10.72
CA LEU A 203 -21.09 8.30 11.15
C LEU A 203 -20.03 9.30 10.67
N GLN A 204 -20.34 10.15 9.69
CA GLN A 204 -19.42 11.17 9.16
C GLN A 204 -19.49 12.51 9.89
N ARG A 205 -20.44 12.67 10.82
CA ARG A 205 -20.57 13.90 11.61
C ARG A 205 -19.41 14.03 12.60
N GLU A 206 -19.02 15.27 12.85
CA GLU A 206 -18.01 15.56 13.86
C GLU A 206 -18.48 15.05 15.24
N GLY A 207 -17.59 14.40 15.98
CA GLY A 207 -17.91 13.80 17.27
C GLY A 207 -18.71 12.48 17.23
N ALA A 208 -19.09 11.97 16.06
CA ALA A 208 -19.79 10.68 15.97
C ALA A 208 -18.95 9.54 16.57
N GLN A 209 -19.59 8.70 17.38
CA GLN A 209 -19.00 7.45 17.85
C GLN A 209 -19.05 6.42 16.72
N LEU A 210 -17.90 5.85 16.36
CA LEU A 210 -17.82 4.87 15.29
C LEU A 210 -18.10 3.46 15.82
N PRO A 211 -18.60 2.54 14.98
CA PRO A 211 -18.83 1.15 15.39
C PRO A 211 -17.54 0.48 15.88
N GLU A 212 -17.61 -0.17 17.03
CA GLU A 212 -16.48 -0.92 17.59
C GLU A 212 -16.03 -2.04 16.64
N PRO A 213 -14.72 -2.31 16.49
CA PRO A 213 -14.23 -3.29 15.51
C PRO A 213 -14.84 -4.68 15.72
N LYS A 214 -15.05 -5.09 16.97
CA LYS A 214 -15.63 -6.41 17.29
C LYS A 214 -17.09 -6.55 16.84
N SER A 215 -17.88 -5.47 16.79
CA SER A 215 -19.26 -5.55 16.28
C SER A 215 -19.27 -5.74 14.77
N LEU A 216 -18.31 -5.13 14.07
CA LEU A 216 -18.15 -5.26 12.63
C LEU A 216 -17.55 -6.62 12.24
N LEU A 217 -16.47 -7.05 12.88
CA LEU A 217 -15.84 -8.34 12.62
C LEU A 217 -15.13 -8.86 13.87
N ASP A 218 -15.65 -9.94 14.46
CA ASP A 218 -15.03 -10.59 15.61
C ASP A 218 -13.86 -11.47 15.17
N LYS A 219 -12.71 -10.84 14.99
CA LYS A 219 -11.45 -11.50 14.59
C LYS A 219 -10.33 -11.09 15.55
N PRO A 220 -10.04 -11.90 16.57
CA PRO A 220 -9.06 -11.58 17.60
C PRO A 220 -7.68 -11.23 17.01
N GLY A 221 -7.10 -10.12 17.48
CA GLY A 221 -5.78 -9.63 17.04
C GLY A 221 -5.80 -8.91 15.69
N LYS A 222 -6.98 -8.64 15.12
CA LYS A 222 -7.18 -7.90 13.85
C LYS A 222 -8.00 -6.64 14.04
N GLU A 223 -8.20 -6.18 15.27
CA GLU A 223 -9.08 -5.07 15.61
C GLU A 223 -8.67 -3.77 14.91
N ILE A 224 -7.36 -3.47 14.86
CA ILE A 224 -6.84 -2.30 14.16
C ILE A 224 -7.07 -2.41 12.65
N GLU A 225 -6.87 -3.59 12.06
CA GLU A 225 -7.10 -3.79 10.63
C GLU A 225 -8.59 -3.63 10.26
N VAL A 226 -9.50 -4.02 11.14
CA VAL A 226 -10.94 -3.77 10.99
C VAL A 226 -11.24 -2.27 11.06
N VAL A 227 -10.64 -1.55 12.00
CA VAL A 227 -10.74 -0.07 12.10
C VAL A 227 -10.27 0.60 10.83
N GLU A 228 -9.12 0.21 10.28
CA GLU A 228 -8.60 0.80 9.04
C GLU A 228 -9.54 0.61 7.85
N ILE A 229 -10.10 -0.59 7.68
CA ILE A 229 -11.08 -0.87 6.61
C ILE A 229 -12.35 -0.05 6.82
N ARG A 230 -12.92 -0.05 8.04
CA ARG A 230 -14.08 0.77 8.41
C ARG A 230 -13.85 2.25 8.08
N ASN A 231 -12.71 2.78 8.46
CA ASN A 231 -12.36 4.18 8.23
C ASN A 231 -12.20 4.50 6.74
N HIS A 232 -11.56 3.61 5.98
CA HIS A 232 -11.41 3.82 4.54
C HIS A 232 -12.75 3.74 3.81
N LEU A 233 -13.66 2.85 4.22
CA LEU A 233 -15.04 2.79 3.71
C LEU A 233 -15.75 4.12 3.98
N LEU A 234 -15.65 4.67 5.19
CA LEU A 234 -16.21 5.99 5.53
C LEU A 234 -15.59 7.13 4.70
N ALA A 235 -14.27 7.15 4.55
CA ALA A 235 -13.58 8.17 3.75
C ALA A 235 -13.97 8.10 2.27
N THR A 236 -14.13 6.88 1.73
CA THR A 236 -14.56 6.66 0.35
C THR A 236 -16.04 7.06 0.16
N HIS A 237 -16.90 6.75 1.13
CA HIS A 237 -18.30 7.21 1.13
C HIS A 237 -18.39 8.74 1.15
N TYR A 238 -17.57 9.41 1.97
CA TYR A 238 -17.50 10.88 2.03
C TYR A 238 -17.07 11.46 0.67
N LEU A 239 -16.04 10.84 0.07
CA LEU A 239 -15.51 11.25 -1.23
C LEU A 239 -16.59 11.18 -2.32
N TYR A 240 -17.33 10.07 -2.42
CA TYR A 240 -18.37 9.91 -3.44
C TYR A 240 -19.62 10.72 -3.15
N ASN A 241 -20.13 10.69 -1.91
CA ASN A 241 -21.42 11.29 -1.59
C ASN A 241 -21.35 12.79 -1.29
N THR A 242 -20.17 13.31 -0.94
CA THR A 242 -19.97 14.75 -0.75
C THR A 242 -19.16 15.34 -1.90
N LEU A 243 -17.88 14.99 -2.03
CA LEU A 243 -16.95 15.73 -2.91
C LEU A 243 -17.20 15.52 -4.41
N LEU A 244 -17.66 14.33 -4.81
CA LEU A 244 -17.98 14.04 -6.20
C LEU A 244 -19.38 14.56 -6.57
N LYS A 245 -20.37 14.42 -5.68
CA LYS A 245 -21.75 14.89 -5.93
C LYS A 245 -21.88 16.40 -5.93
N SER A 246 -21.14 17.11 -5.07
CA SER A 246 -21.20 18.58 -5.00
C SER A 246 -20.44 19.27 -6.12
N GLU A 247 -19.61 18.54 -6.87
CA GLU A 247 -18.70 19.09 -7.91
C GLU A 247 -17.81 20.23 -7.37
N GLN A 248 -17.63 20.30 -6.04
CA GLN A 248 -16.87 21.33 -5.37
C GLN A 248 -15.38 21.12 -5.61
N GLU A 249 -14.64 22.18 -5.90
CA GLU A 249 -13.18 22.18 -5.81
C GLU A 249 -12.71 21.68 -4.44
N ILE A 250 -11.63 20.90 -4.44
CA ILE A 250 -11.06 20.44 -3.17
C ILE A 250 -10.34 21.61 -2.50
N ASN A 251 -10.30 21.57 -1.17
CA ASN A 251 -9.49 22.48 -0.37
C ASN A 251 -8.70 21.72 0.71
N ILE A 252 -7.85 22.44 1.44
CA ILE A 252 -7.02 21.86 2.52
C ILE A 252 -7.89 21.15 3.57
N ASP A 253 -9.05 21.72 3.92
CA ASP A 253 -9.92 21.14 4.94
C ASP A 253 -10.53 19.81 4.47
N ASN A 254 -10.84 19.67 3.18
CA ASN A 254 -11.26 18.38 2.62
C ASN A 254 -10.15 17.32 2.79
N ILE A 255 -8.89 17.66 2.47
CA ILE A 255 -7.75 16.74 2.59
C ILE A 255 -7.53 16.37 4.07
N LYS A 256 -7.55 17.36 4.97
CA LYS A 256 -7.42 17.13 6.41
C LYS A 256 -8.55 16.29 6.98
N LYS A 257 -9.79 16.50 6.52
CA LYS A 257 -10.96 15.71 6.91
C LYS A 257 -10.81 14.26 6.45
N ILE A 258 -10.43 14.02 5.20
CA ILE A 258 -10.14 12.67 4.70
C ILE A 258 -9.11 11.98 5.58
N HIS A 259 -7.98 12.64 5.83
CA HIS A 259 -6.92 12.10 6.67
C HIS A 259 -7.39 11.85 8.12
N HIS A 260 -8.17 12.76 8.70
CA HIS A 260 -8.75 12.58 10.02
C HIS A 260 -9.65 11.34 10.08
N THR A 261 -10.54 11.16 9.10
CA THR A 261 -11.41 9.98 9.00
C THR A 261 -10.59 8.70 8.87
N LEU A 262 -9.53 8.69 8.06
CA LEU A 262 -8.68 7.51 7.86
C LEU A 262 -8.00 7.02 9.13
N LEU A 263 -7.56 7.93 10.02
CA LEU A 263 -6.81 7.58 11.23
C LEU A 263 -7.66 7.49 12.51
N LYS A 264 -8.96 7.76 12.46
CA LYS A 264 -9.81 7.76 13.66
C LYS A 264 -9.86 6.39 14.34
N ASP A 265 -9.69 6.35 15.66
CA ASP A 265 -9.55 5.13 16.48
C ASP A 265 -8.35 4.22 16.12
N THR A 266 -7.40 4.71 15.33
CA THR A 266 -6.11 4.02 15.10
C THR A 266 -5.08 4.46 16.15
N PRO A 267 -4.01 3.68 16.40
CA PRO A 267 -2.93 4.10 17.31
C PRO A 267 -2.28 5.44 16.91
N GLN A 268 -2.30 5.77 15.62
CA GLN A 268 -1.71 6.97 15.03
C GLN A 268 -2.64 8.19 15.05
N GLU A 269 -3.84 8.10 15.66
CA GLU A 269 -4.78 9.22 15.72
C GLU A 269 -4.22 10.43 16.49
N ARG A 270 -3.54 10.18 17.61
CA ARG A 270 -3.14 11.21 18.60
C ARG A 270 -1.65 11.22 18.95
N VAL A 271 -0.93 10.19 18.50
CA VAL A 271 0.50 10.08 18.73
C VAL A 271 1.18 9.53 17.49
N ASN A 272 2.45 9.84 17.34
CA ASN A 272 3.31 9.18 16.38
C ASN A 272 3.85 7.85 16.94
N ALA A 273 4.61 7.08 16.13
CA ALA A 273 5.15 5.79 16.54
C ALA A 273 6.13 5.85 17.75
N TRP A 274 6.59 7.06 18.11
CA TRP A 274 7.47 7.32 19.26
C TRP A 274 6.75 7.96 20.45
N GLY A 275 5.41 7.99 20.44
CA GLY A 275 4.61 8.51 21.55
C GLY A 275 4.58 10.04 21.67
N LYS A 276 5.08 10.79 20.68
CA LYS A 276 4.93 12.26 20.66
C LYS A 276 3.56 12.63 20.13
N ILE A 277 3.00 13.71 20.66
CA ILE A 277 1.71 14.27 20.24
C ILE A 277 1.76 14.61 18.74
N GLN A 278 0.84 14.02 17.99
CA GLN A 278 0.53 14.29 16.59
C GLN A 278 -0.97 14.07 16.44
N GLN A 279 -1.69 14.89 15.70
CA GLN A 279 -3.14 14.70 15.57
C GLN A 279 -3.54 14.35 14.14
N ALA A 280 -4.48 13.40 14.01
CA ALA A 280 -5.14 13.10 12.76
C ALA A 280 -5.82 14.35 12.20
N GLY A 281 -5.41 14.75 10.99
CA GLY A 281 -5.92 15.95 10.30
C GLY A 281 -5.00 17.16 10.46
N MET A 282 -3.89 17.04 11.20
CA MET A 282 -2.85 18.06 11.26
C MET A 282 -1.65 17.69 10.41
N PHE A 283 -1.07 18.68 9.74
CA PHE A 283 0.19 18.50 9.01
C PHE A 283 1.32 18.09 9.95
N ARG A 284 2.25 17.28 9.44
CA ARG A 284 3.45 16.92 10.19
C ARG A 284 4.34 18.15 10.37
N THR A 285 4.99 18.22 11.52
CA THR A 285 6.04 19.22 11.80
C THR A 285 7.43 18.61 11.77
N MET A 286 7.52 17.28 11.83
CA MET A 286 8.78 16.55 11.89
C MET A 286 9.29 16.14 10.50
N PRO A 287 10.61 15.99 10.33
CA PRO A 287 11.18 15.44 9.11
C PRO A 287 10.80 13.97 8.98
N MET A 288 10.57 13.54 7.73
CA MET A 288 10.27 12.15 7.39
C MET A 288 11.43 11.52 6.61
N GLN A 289 11.46 10.20 6.60
CA GLN A 289 12.36 9.39 5.79
C GLN A 289 11.61 8.17 5.29
N ALA A 290 11.80 7.82 4.02
CA ALA A 290 11.27 6.57 3.50
C ALA A 290 12.07 5.38 4.05
N VAL A 291 11.36 4.40 4.58
CA VAL A 291 11.97 3.16 5.07
C VAL A 291 12.40 2.33 3.87
N GLY A 292 13.70 2.01 3.79
CA GLY A 292 14.28 1.21 2.71
C GLY A 292 14.69 2.00 1.45
N TYR A 293 14.42 3.32 1.40
CA TYR A 293 14.71 4.17 0.25
C TYR A 293 15.33 5.51 0.71
N HIS A 294 16.58 5.48 1.18
CA HIS A 294 17.20 6.64 1.85
C HIS A 294 17.37 7.91 0.98
N LEU A 295 17.41 7.77 -0.36
CA LEU A 295 17.43 8.91 -1.29
C LEU A 295 16.05 9.52 -1.53
N THR A 296 15.00 8.89 -1.03
CA THR A 296 13.67 9.51 -0.96
C THR A 296 13.60 10.44 0.27
N VAL A 297 13.82 11.72 0.00
CA VAL A 297 13.70 12.82 0.96
C VAL A 297 12.34 13.50 0.87
N TYR A 298 11.91 14.17 1.94
CA TYR A 298 10.65 14.91 2.01
C TYR A 298 10.88 16.38 2.42
N PRO A 299 9.95 17.30 2.11
CA PRO A 299 10.10 18.70 2.51
C PRO A 299 10.13 18.84 4.03
N TYR A 300 10.72 19.93 4.53
CA TYR A 300 10.62 20.23 5.96
C TYR A 300 9.16 20.49 6.36
N GLY A 301 8.82 20.20 7.63
CA GLY A 301 7.43 20.31 8.10
C GLY A 301 6.87 21.73 7.97
N GLU A 302 7.74 22.74 8.07
CA GLU A 302 7.42 24.14 7.90
C GLU A 302 6.97 24.50 6.48
N GLU A 303 7.42 23.75 5.47
CA GLU A 303 7.08 23.95 4.06
C GLU A 303 5.79 23.23 3.64
N VAL A 304 5.41 22.18 4.38
CA VAL A 304 4.26 21.32 4.06
C VAL A 304 2.95 22.09 3.85
N PRO A 305 2.57 23.08 4.69
CA PRO A 305 1.33 23.82 4.48
C PRO A 305 1.29 24.51 3.12
N ALA A 306 2.34 25.28 2.78
CA ALA A 306 2.40 26.02 1.53
C ALA A 306 2.47 25.11 0.29
N LEU A 307 3.19 23.99 0.40
CA LEU A 307 3.24 22.98 -0.66
C LEU A 307 1.89 22.30 -0.88
N THR A 308 1.16 21.99 0.20
CA THR A 308 -0.16 21.38 0.11
C THR A 308 -1.18 22.34 -0.50
N GLU A 309 -1.06 23.63 -0.20
CA GLU A 309 -1.88 24.69 -0.79
C GLU A 309 -1.66 24.80 -2.31
N ARG A 310 -0.40 24.71 -2.76
CA ARG A 310 -0.07 24.65 -4.19
C ARG A 310 -0.49 23.34 -4.86
N PHE A 311 -0.41 22.21 -4.15
CA PHE A 311 -0.98 20.95 -4.63
C PHE A 311 -2.48 21.08 -4.88
N VAL A 312 -3.24 21.73 -3.98
CA VAL A 312 -4.67 21.98 -4.17
C VAL A 312 -4.93 22.82 -5.42
N GLN A 313 -4.15 23.89 -5.63
CA GLN A 313 -4.25 24.72 -6.83
C GLN A 313 -3.96 23.90 -8.10
N PHE A 314 -2.89 23.12 -8.10
CA PHE A 314 -2.53 22.20 -9.18
C PHE A 314 -3.66 21.20 -9.46
N TYR A 315 -4.22 20.57 -8.43
CA TYR A 315 -5.30 19.60 -8.55
C TYR A 315 -6.55 20.23 -9.17
N ASN A 316 -7.04 21.35 -8.63
CA ASN A 316 -8.24 22.01 -9.13
C ASN A 316 -8.06 22.54 -10.56
N LYS A 317 -6.87 23.07 -10.89
CA LYS A 317 -6.53 23.40 -12.28
C LYS A 317 -6.59 22.17 -13.19
N THR A 318 -5.98 21.06 -12.78
CA THR A 318 -5.95 19.82 -13.57
C THR A 318 -7.36 19.24 -13.81
N VAL A 319 -8.27 19.38 -12.84
CA VAL A 319 -9.69 18.98 -12.99
C VAL A 319 -10.46 19.89 -13.95
N THR A 320 -10.19 21.20 -13.94
CA THR A 320 -10.97 22.20 -14.72
C THR A 320 -10.48 22.37 -16.16
N SER A 321 -9.25 21.93 -16.46
CA SER A 321 -8.61 22.05 -17.77
C SER A 321 -9.27 21.26 -18.93
N ASP A 322 -10.44 20.68 -18.74
CA ASP A 322 -11.30 20.23 -19.85
C ASP A 322 -11.82 21.39 -20.73
N ASN A 323 -11.52 22.64 -20.38
CA ASN A 323 -11.78 23.82 -21.21
C ASN A 323 -10.48 24.49 -21.68
N VAL A 324 -9.88 23.93 -22.74
CA VAL A 324 -9.11 24.64 -23.78
C VAL A 324 -8.37 25.92 -23.32
N GLU A 325 -7.25 25.79 -22.61
CA GLU A 325 -6.18 26.79 -22.75
C GLU A 325 -5.34 26.40 -23.97
N VAL A 326 -5.44 27.23 -25.02
CA VAL A 326 -5.02 27.07 -26.43
C VAL A 326 -3.48 26.95 -26.63
N HIS A 327 -2.71 26.54 -25.61
CA HIS A 327 -1.25 26.69 -25.64
C HIS A 327 -0.41 25.43 -25.36
N GLU A 328 -1.03 24.27 -25.11
CA GLU A 328 -0.28 23.00 -25.02
C GLU A 328 -0.67 22.07 -26.18
N PRO A 329 0.29 21.56 -26.98
CA PRO A 329 0.00 20.78 -28.19
C PRO A 329 -0.65 19.41 -27.93
N TYR A 330 -0.79 18.98 -26.67
CA TYR A 330 -1.35 17.69 -26.29
C TYR A 330 -2.24 17.82 -25.05
N GLN A 331 -3.46 17.28 -25.13
CA GLN A 331 -4.28 17.03 -23.95
C GLN A 331 -3.68 15.82 -23.22
N ILE A 332 -3.08 16.04 -22.05
CA ILE A 332 -2.50 14.96 -21.24
C ILE A 332 -3.62 13.98 -20.82
N HIS A 333 -3.38 12.69 -21.01
CA HIS A 333 -4.35 11.65 -20.69
C HIS A 333 -4.72 11.65 -19.19
N PRO A 334 -6.00 11.49 -18.81
CA PRO A 334 -6.44 11.49 -17.41
C PRO A 334 -5.69 10.52 -16.50
N LEU A 335 -5.28 9.34 -17.02
CA LEU A 335 -4.47 8.40 -16.23
C LEU A 335 -3.11 9.01 -15.82
N MET A 336 -2.45 9.76 -16.72
CA MET A 336 -1.18 10.40 -16.41
C MET A 336 -1.36 11.52 -15.38
N ASN A 337 -2.42 12.31 -15.52
CA ASN A 337 -2.78 13.32 -14.50
C ASN A 337 -3.07 12.66 -13.13
N ALA A 338 -3.77 11.53 -13.11
CA ALA A 338 -4.06 10.77 -11.90
C ALA A 338 -2.77 10.26 -11.22
N CYS A 339 -1.82 9.72 -12.00
CA CYS A 339 -0.51 9.31 -11.51
C CYS A 339 0.29 10.49 -10.96
N ARG A 340 0.31 11.63 -11.68
CA ARG A 340 0.99 12.84 -11.22
C ARG A 340 0.39 13.34 -9.90
N ILE A 341 -0.94 13.38 -9.77
CA ILE A 341 -1.63 13.75 -8.52
C ILE A 341 -1.20 12.85 -7.34
N LEU A 342 -1.18 11.53 -7.55
CA LEU A 342 -0.73 10.58 -6.53
C LEU A 342 0.75 10.83 -6.17
N SER A 343 1.62 10.96 -7.18
CA SER A 343 3.05 11.20 -7.03
C SER A 343 3.31 12.50 -6.26
N SER A 344 2.70 13.62 -6.64
CA SER A 344 2.89 14.93 -6.05
C SER A 344 2.52 14.97 -4.56
N ILE A 345 1.39 14.39 -4.15
CA ILE A 345 0.99 14.42 -2.73
C ILE A 345 1.87 13.52 -1.86
N LEU A 346 2.30 12.37 -2.39
CA LEU A 346 3.26 11.49 -1.71
C LEU A 346 4.64 12.13 -1.59
N HIS A 347 5.03 12.91 -2.59
CA HIS A 347 6.27 13.66 -2.60
C HIS A 347 6.29 14.78 -1.54
N ILE A 348 5.15 15.41 -1.25
CA ILE A 348 4.99 16.37 -0.14
C ILE A 348 4.95 15.63 1.21
N HIS A 349 4.25 14.49 1.24
CA HIS A 349 4.02 13.65 2.42
C HIS A 349 3.47 14.45 3.60
N PRO A 350 2.29 15.10 3.47
CA PRO A 350 1.86 16.16 4.39
C PRO A 350 1.54 15.69 5.81
N PHE A 351 1.29 14.41 6.01
CA PHE A 351 0.93 13.85 7.30
C PHE A 351 1.99 12.90 7.85
N TYR A 352 1.87 12.53 9.12
CA TYR A 352 2.78 11.57 9.74
C TYR A 352 2.57 10.14 9.20
N ASP A 353 1.32 9.76 8.97
CA ASP A 353 0.92 8.46 8.45
C ASP A 353 -0.30 8.63 7.51
N GLY A 354 -0.71 7.59 6.79
CA GLY A 354 -1.92 7.60 5.97
C GLY A 354 -1.78 8.30 4.61
N ASN A 355 -0.62 8.85 4.28
CA ASN A 355 -0.38 9.59 3.02
C ASN A 355 -0.71 8.76 1.76
N GLY A 356 -0.36 7.46 1.76
CA GLY A 356 -0.71 6.53 0.68
C GLY A 356 -2.21 6.44 0.42
N ARG A 357 -3.00 6.27 1.48
CA ARG A 357 -4.46 6.16 1.44
C ARG A 357 -5.10 7.49 1.01
N VAL A 358 -4.61 8.62 1.53
CA VAL A 358 -5.06 9.97 1.11
C VAL A 358 -4.80 10.17 -0.38
N GLY A 359 -3.60 9.86 -0.86
CA GLY A 359 -3.24 10.05 -2.26
C GLY A 359 -4.09 9.20 -3.21
N ARG A 360 -4.34 7.93 -2.89
CA ARG A 360 -5.21 7.07 -3.70
C ARG A 360 -6.66 7.55 -3.72
N LEU A 361 -7.18 8.10 -2.61
CA LEU A 361 -8.49 8.73 -2.58
C LEU A 361 -8.55 9.96 -3.51
N LEU A 362 -7.56 10.86 -3.44
CA LEU A 362 -7.52 12.05 -4.31
C LEU A 362 -7.39 11.69 -5.80
N MET A 363 -6.58 10.68 -6.10
CA MET A 363 -6.47 10.08 -7.44
C MET A 363 -7.80 9.51 -7.93
N ALA A 364 -8.51 8.77 -7.06
CA ALA A 364 -9.82 8.22 -7.38
C ALA A 364 -10.87 9.32 -7.63
N LEU A 365 -10.88 10.40 -6.83
CA LEU A 365 -11.76 11.54 -7.06
C LEU A 365 -11.48 12.24 -8.40
N TYR A 366 -10.21 12.36 -8.79
CA TYR A 366 -9.83 12.97 -10.06
C TYR A 366 -10.35 12.13 -11.24
N LEU A 367 -10.07 10.83 -11.23
CA LEU A 367 -10.54 9.90 -12.26
C LEU A 367 -12.07 9.88 -12.35
N ALA A 368 -12.75 9.82 -11.20
CA ALA A 368 -14.20 9.85 -11.11
C ALA A 368 -14.81 11.10 -11.76
N ARG A 369 -14.18 12.26 -11.62
CA ARG A 369 -14.63 13.52 -12.26
C ARG A 369 -14.44 13.49 -13.77
N GLY A 370 -13.37 12.85 -14.26
CA GLY A 370 -13.12 12.64 -15.68
C GLY A 370 -13.90 11.48 -16.31
N GLY A 371 -14.84 10.87 -15.60
CA GLY A 371 -15.64 9.74 -16.10
C GLY A 371 -14.92 8.38 -16.06
N PHE A 372 -13.80 8.27 -15.35
CA PHE A 372 -13.06 7.02 -15.18
C PHE A 372 -13.39 6.35 -13.84
N PRO A 373 -13.41 5.00 -13.79
CA PRO A 373 -13.51 4.28 -12.52
C PRO A 373 -12.25 4.49 -11.66
N PRO A 374 -12.34 4.28 -10.34
CA PRO A 374 -11.18 4.37 -9.48
C PRO A 374 -10.29 3.15 -9.75
N LEU A 375 -8.97 3.33 -9.68
CA LEU A 375 -8.05 2.22 -9.93
C LEU A 375 -8.07 1.23 -8.78
N VAL A 376 -8.38 -0.03 -9.12
CA VAL A 376 -8.22 -1.18 -8.24
C VAL A 376 -7.09 -2.04 -8.80
N PHE A 377 -5.87 -1.86 -8.30
CA PHE A 377 -4.61 -2.58 -8.60
C PHE A 377 -4.66 -4.10 -8.36
N GLN A 378 -5.27 -4.85 -9.29
CA GLN A 378 -5.29 -6.31 -9.20
C GLN A 378 -3.88 -6.89 -9.33
N GLN A 379 -3.57 -7.92 -8.52
CA GLN A 379 -2.27 -8.61 -8.55
C GLN A 379 -1.06 -7.68 -8.35
N LEU A 380 -1.23 -6.60 -7.59
CA LEU A 380 -0.17 -5.64 -7.33
C LEU A 380 1.00 -6.29 -6.58
N ASP A 381 2.20 -6.22 -7.17
CA ASP A 381 3.43 -6.37 -6.39
C ASP A 381 3.70 -5.05 -5.64
N ARG A 382 3.58 -5.09 -4.31
CA ARG A 382 3.81 -3.93 -3.43
C ARG A 382 5.21 -3.35 -3.61
N LYS A 383 6.21 -4.20 -3.90
CA LYS A 383 7.57 -3.75 -4.13
C LYS A 383 7.66 -3.00 -5.46
N GLU A 384 7.07 -3.52 -6.53
CA GLU A 384 7.06 -2.82 -7.82
C GLU A 384 6.34 -1.47 -7.73
N TYR A 385 5.20 -1.42 -7.04
CA TYR A 385 4.49 -0.16 -6.76
C TYR A 385 5.36 0.84 -5.99
N ALA A 386 6.01 0.39 -4.92
CA ALA A 386 6.89 1.22 -4.12
C ALA A 386 8.09 1.70 -4.93
N ASP A 387 8.75 0.80 -5.65
CA ASP A 387 9.91 1.11 -6.50
C ASP A 387 9.55 2.14 -7.55
N ALA A 388 8.37 2.04 -8.20
CA ALA A 388 7.91 3.01 -9.18
C ALA A 388 7.76 4.42 -8.58
N LEU A 389 7.12 4.53 -7.40
CA LEU A 389 6.95 5.81 -6.70
C LEU A 389 8.30 6.41 -6.25
N TYR A 390 9.19 5.58 -5.72
CA TYR A 390 10.48 6.06 -5.23
C TYR A 390 11.44 6.39 -6.36
N LYS A 391 11.38 5.66 -7.49
CA LYS A 391 12.11 6.00 -8.71
C LYS A 391 11.63 7.36 -9.24
N ALA A 392 10.31 7.54 -9.32
CA ALA A 392 9.73 8.80 -9.76
C ALA A 392 10.22 10.00 -8.93
N GLN A 393 10.32 9.81 -7.61
CA GLN A 393 10.84 10.83 -6.71
C GLN A 393 12.36 11.06 -6.84
N ALA A 394 13.15 9.99 -6.93
CA ALA A 394 14.61 10.08 -6.97
C ALA A 394 15.12 10.65 -8.31
N GLU A 395 14.53 10.20 -9.42
CA GLU A 395 14.89 10.62 -10.78
C GLU A 395 14.18 11.92 -11.19
N LYS A 396 13.30 12.42 -10.32
CA LYS A 396 12.41 13.56 -10.59
C LYS A 396 11.55 13.29 -11.84
N ASP A 397 11.13 12.05 -12.04
CA ASP A 397 10.39 11.56 -13.20
C ASP A 397 8.98 11.11 -12.76
N MET A 398 8.09 12.08 -12.56
CA MET A 398 6.92 11.92 -11.67
C MET A 398 5.69 11.21 -12.21
#